data_AF-A0A497F7E0-F1
#
_entry.id   AF-A0A497F7E0-F1
#
_cell.length_a   1.000
_cell.length_b   1.000
_cell.length_c   1.000
_cell.angle_alpha   90.00
_cell.angle_beta   90.00
_cell.angle_gamma   90.00
#
_symmetry.space_group_name_H-M   'P 1'
#
loop_
_entity.id
_entity.type
_entity.pdbx_description
1 polymer ?
#
loop_
_entity_poly.entity_id
_entity_poly.type
_entity_poly.pdbx_seq_one_letter_code
_entity_poly.pdbx_strand_id
1 'polypeptide(L)'
;MTKDEKLLNDMKRTLRNMLKNFRLYFDKYDRLNSEGRALLCKVARIAAEIRPELLPRFRYVLKSGSLNDFIKLAREILGEEEIESFTNEYGVTSYQ
;
A
#
# COMPACT_ATOMS: atom_id res chain seq x y z
N MET A 1 18.10 7.48 -14.39
CA MET A 1 17.04 6.71 -13.71
C MET A 1 16.81 5.43 -14.49
N THR A 2 17.07 4.29 -13.85
CA THR A 2 16.86 2.96 -14.43
C THR A 2 15.37 2.61 -14.50
N LYS A 3 15.00 1.58 -15.27
CA LYS A 3 13.62 1.08 -15.32
C LYS A 3 13.12 0.72 -13.92
N ASP A 4 13.95 0.05 -13.13
CA ASP A 4 13.59 -0.48 -11.81
C ASP A 4 13.39 0.65 -10.79
N GLU A 5 14.22 1.70 -10.84
CA GLU A 5 14.03 2.90 -10.02
C GLU A 5 12.71 3.61 -10.34
N LYS A 6 12.35 3.69 -11.63
CA LYS A 6 11.07 4.28 -12.06
C LYS A 6 9.89 3.47 -11.53
N LEU A 7 9.95 2.15 -11.65
CA LEU A 7 8.92 1.24 -11.16
C LEU A 7 8.78 1.31 -9.63
N LEU A 8 9.90 1.37 -8.90
CA LEU A 8 9.89 1.54 -7.45
C LEU A 8 9.22 2.86 -7.05
N ASN A 9 9.54 3.96 -7.74
CA ASN A 9 8.93 5.25 -7.49
C ASN A 9 7.43 5.27 -7.80
N ASP A 10 7.00 4.62 -8.89
CA ASP A 10 5.58 4.46 -9.22
C ASP A 10 4.85 3.65 -8.13
N MET A 11 5.47 2.56 -7.66
CA MET A 11 4.96 1.74 -6.55
C MET A 11 4.74 2.57 -5.28
N LYS A 12 5.78 3.31 -4.85
CA LYS A 12 5.73 4.18 -3.66
C LYS A 12 4.67 5.28 -3.81
N ARG A 13 4.62 5.95 -4.96
CA ARG A 13 3.63 7.00 -5.23
C ARG A 13 2.20 6.46 -5.13
N THR A 14 1.92 5.27 -5.67
CA THR A 14 0.59 4.67 -5.57
C THR A 14 0.20 4.36 -4.14
N LEU A 15 1.11 3.79 -3.33
CA LEU A 15 0.84 3.50 -1.92
C LEU A 15 0.58 4.78 -1.12
N ARG A 16 1.38 5.84 -1.32
CA ARG A 16 1.16 7.16 -0.70
C ARG A 16 -0.21 7.73 -1.04
N ASN A 17 -0.60 7.68 -2.31
CA ASN A 17 -1.91 8.16 -2.75
C ASN A 17 -3.05 7.38 -2.11
N MET A 18 -2.87 6.07 -1.93
CA MET A 18 -3.84 5.23 -1.22
C MET A 18 -3.94 5.58 0.27
N LEU A 19 -2.82 5.84 0.95
CA LEU A 19 -2.81 6.27 2.35
C LEU A 19 -3.47 7.65 2.52
N LYS A 20 -3.06 8.63 1.70
CA LYS A 20 -3.60 9.99 1.72
C LYS A 20 -5.11 10.04 1.52
N ASN A 21 -5.62 9.17 0.66
CA ASN A 21 -7.04 9.13 0.30
C ASN A 21 -7.67 7.79 0.71
N PHE A 22 -7.32 7.24 1.87
CA PHE A 22 -7.73 5.88 2.25
C PHE A 22 -9.25 5.69 2.20
N ARG A 23 -10.03 6.71 2.56
CA ARG A 23 -11.51 6.67 2.48
C ARG A 23 -12.06 6.45 1.06
N LEU A 24 -11.27 6.68 0.00
CA LEU A 24 -11.65 6.36 -1.38
C LEU A 24 -11.41 4.90 -1.74
N TYR A 25 -10.44 4.24 -1.11
CA TYR A 25 -9.99 2.89 -1.46
C TYR A 25 -10.40 1.84 -0.44
N PHE A 26 -10.80 2.28 0.74
CA PHE A 26 -11.29 1.47 1.85
C PHE A 26 -12.73 1.86 2.17
N ASP A 27 -13.56 0.86 2.45
CA ASP A 27 -14.92 1.08 2.89
C ASP A 27 -14.98 1.53 4.36
N LYS A 28 -16.20 1.76 4.86
CA LYS A 28 -16.45 2.18 6.25
C LYS A 28 -16.02 1.16 7.32
N TYR A 29 -15.64 -0.06 6.92
CA TYR A 29 -15.15 -1.12 7.79
C TYR A 29 -13.65 -1.36 7.59
N ASP A 30 -12.94 -0.38 7.03
CA ASP A 30 -11.51 -0.44 6.76
C ASP A 30 -11.12 -1.62 5.86
N ARG A 31 -11.99 -2.01 4.92
CA ARG A 31 -11.72 -3.05 3.92
C ARG A 31 -11.53 -2.45 2.54
N LEU A 32 -10.55 -2.96 1.78
CA LEU A 32 -10.33 -2.60 0.39
C LEU A 32 -11.62 -2.80 -0.41
N ASN A 33 -12.09 -1.72 -1.02
CA ASN A 33 -13.16 -1.77 -2.01
C ASN A 33 -12.60 -2.28 -3.37
N SER A 34 -13.47 -2.35 -4.37
CA SER A 34 -13.09 -2.82 -5.72
C SER A 34 -11.98 -1.98 -6.36
N GLU A 35 -12.00 -0.67 -6.18
CA GLU A 35 -10.98 0.24 -6.72
C GLU A 35 -9.64 0.08 -6.00
N GLY A 36 -9.65 0.03 -4.66
CA GLY A 36 -8.47 -0.22 -3.85
C GLY A 36 -7.83 -1.57 -4.17
N ARG A 37 -8.63 -2.63 -4.34
CA ARG A 37 -8.13 -3.95 -4.78
C ARG A 37 -7.51 -3.89 -6.17
N ALA A 38 -8.16 -3.26 -7.13
CA ALA A 38 -7.63 -3.14 -8.49
C ALA A 38 -6.30 -2.38 -8.50
N LEU A 39 -6.20 -1.31 -7.70
CA LEU A 39 -5.00 -0.51 -7.57
C LEU A 39 -3.88 -1.31 -6.90
N LEU A 40 -4.15 -1.98 -5.78
CA LEU A 40 -3.16 -2.82 -5.10
C LEU A 40 -2.68 -3.99 -5.97
N CYS A 41 -3.55 -4.59 -6.79
CA CYS A 41 -3.16 -5.60 -7.78
C CYS A 41 -2.17 -5.04 -8.82
N LYS A 42 -2.34 -3.79 -9.27
CA LYS A 42 -1.37 -3.14 -10.18
C LYS A 42 -0.01 -2.99 -9.49
N VAL A 43 0.00 -2.53 -8.24
CA VAL A 43 1.22 -2.40 -7.43
C VAL A 43 1.89 -3.76 -7.23
N ALA A 44 1.12 -4.83 -6.99
CA ALA A 44 1.64 -6.19 -6.87
C ALA A 44 2.32 -6.70 -8.15
N ARG A 45 1.81 -6.32 -9.35
CA ARG A 45 2.44 -6.65 -10.63
C ARG A 45 3.78 -5.95 -10.80
N ILE A 46 3.87 -4.68 -10.39
CA ILE A 46 5.13 -3.94 -10.37
C ILE A 46 6.11 -4.62 -9.40
N ALA A 47 5.66 -4.95 -8.19
CA ALA A 47 6.48 -5.67 -7.22
C ALA A 47 6.98 -7.03 -7.77
N ALA A 48 6.18 -7.74 -8.58
CA ALA A 48 6.62 -8.99 -9.20
C ALA A 48 7.85 -8.81 -10.12
N GLU A 49 7.98 -7.65 -10.76
CA GLU A 49 9.10 -7.35 -11.66
C GLU A 49 10.36 -6.97 -10.89
N ILE A 50 10.24 -6.15 -9.85
CA ILE A 50 11.40 -5.49 -9.21
C ILE A 50 11.71 -5.95 -7.78
N ARG A 51 10.72 -6.51 -7.07
CA ARG A 51 10.80 -6.90 -5.65
C ARG A 51 9.93 -8.16 -5.38
N PRO A 52 10.20 -9.28 -6.08
CA PRO A 52 9.32 -10.47 -6.04
C PRO A 52 9.19 -11.07 -4.63
N GLU A 53 10.13 -10.82 -3.73
CA GLU A 53 10.07 -11.22 -2.32
C GLU A 53 8.90 -10.60 -1.55
N LEU A 54 8.33 -9.49 -2.03
CA LEU A 54 7.16 -8.84 -1.43
C LEU A 54 5.83 -9.46 -1.87
N LEU A 55 5.81 -10.30 -2.92
CA LEU A 55 4.57 -10.88 -3.47
C LEU A 55 3.72 -11.65 -2.44
N PRO A 56 4.30 -12.45 -1.53
CA PRO A 56 3.50 -13.09 -0.48
C PRO A 56 2.73 -12.08 0.38
N ARG A 57 3.35 -10.92 0.69
CA ARG A 57 2.70 -9.84 1.44
C ARG A 57 1.58 -9.19 0.65
N PHE A 58 1.80 -8.87 -0.62
CA PHE A 58 0.74 -8.34 -1.48
C PHE A 58 -0.46 -9.28 -1.58
N ARG A 59 -0.23 -10.60 -1.77
CA ARG A 59 -1.31 -11.60 -1.81
C ARG A 59 -2.06 -11.68 -0.48
N TYR A 60 -1.34 -11.61 0.63
CA TYR A 60 -1.94 -11.60 1.96
C TYR A 60 -2.85 -10.39 2.14
N VAL A 61 -2.39 -9.17 1.83
CA VAL A 61 -3.19 -7.95 1.93
C VAL A 61 -4.39 -7.96 0.97
N LEU A 62 -4.25 -8.47 -0.25
CA LEU A 62 -5.38 -8.60 -1.18
C LEU A 62 -6.46 -9.56 -0.67
N LYS A 63 -6.04 -10.64 0.00
CA LYS A 63 -6.92 -11.63 0.61
C LYS A 63 -7.60 -11.09 1.86
N SER A 64 -6.85 -10.49 2.78
CA SER A 64 -7.42 -9.92 4.01
C SER A 64 -8.26 -8.68 3.70
N GLY A 65 -7.79 -7.84 2.77
CA GLY A 65 -8.39 -6.56 2.42
C GLY A 65 -8.31 -5.53 3.53
N SER A 66 -7.64 -5.77 4.65
CA SER A 66 -7.64 -4.87 5.81
C SER A 66 -6.75 -3.65 5.58
N LEU A 67 -7.22 -2.47 5.99
CA LEU A 67 -6.40 -1.25 6.06
C LEU A 67 -5.16 -1.46 6.94
N ASN A 68 -5.30 -2.19 8.06
CA ASN A 68 -4.16 -2.43 8.95
C ASN A 68 -3.06 -3.25 8.26
N ASP A 69 -3.45 -4.31 7.53
CA ASP A 69 -2.47 -5.13 6.80
C ASP A 69 -1.86 -4.36 5.63
N PHE A 70 -2.64 -3.49 4.99
CA PHE A 70 -2.16 -2.57 3.98
C PHE A 70 -1.14 -1.57 4.54
N ILE A 71 -1.39 -0.97 5.70
CA ILE A 71 -0.44 -0.05 6.37
C ILE A 71 0.86 -0.80 6.72
N LYS A 72 0.76 -2.04 7.23
CA LYS A 72 1.94 -2.88 7.52
C LYS A 72 2.76 -3.16 6.25
N LEU A 73 2.10 -3.45 5.11
CA LEU A 73 2.78 -3.58 3.82
C LEU A 73 3.41 -2.25 3.36
N ALA A 74 2.69 -1.13 3.48
CA ALA A 74 3.18 0.17 3.07
C ALA A 74 4.40 0.60 3.90
N ARG A 75 4.42 0.29 5.19
CA ARG A 75 5.56 0.48 6.11
C ARG A 75 6.80 -0.25 5.64
N GLU A 76 6.68 -1.51 5.22
CA GLU A 76 7.82 -2.29 4.68
C GLU A 76 8.42 -1.65 3.41
N ILE A 77 7.65 -0.87 2.64
CA ILE A 77 8.06 -0.30 1.34
C ILE A 77 8.49 1.18 1.45
N LEU A 78 7.77 1.97 2.24
CA LEU A 78 7.97 3.41 2.40
C LEU A 78 8.90 3.75 3.57
N GLY A 79 8.93 2.90 4.61
CA GLY A 79 9.65 3.14 5.86
C GLY A 79 8.73 3.64 6.98
N GLU A 80 9.18 3.46 8.23
CA GLU A 80 8.39 3.82 9.43
C GLU A 80 8.10 5.32 9.49
N GLU A 81 9.13 6.16 9.36
CA GLU A 81 9.02 7.62 9.46
C GLU A 81 7.96 8.19 8.50
N GLU A 82 7.90 7.62 7.28
CA GLU A 82 6.92 8.06 6.29
C GLU A 82 5.49 7.68 6.72
N ILE A 83 5.28 6.48 7.27
CA ILE A 83 3.96 6.05 7.76
C ILE A 83 3.51 6.87 8.97
N GLU A 84 4.41 7.16 9.90
CA GLU A 84 4.10 8.01 11.06
C GLU A 84 3.61 9.39 10.62
N SER A 85 4.21 9.95 9.55
CA SER A 85 3.74 11.22 8.97
C SER A 85 2.28 11.12 8.48
N PHE A 86 1.90 10.01 7.84
CA PHE A 86 0.52 9.79 7.40
C PHE A 86 -0.46 9.60 8.55
N THR A 87 -0.05 8.93 9.63
CA THR A 87 -0.89 8.76 10.82
C THR A 87 -1.20 10.11 11.47
N ASN A 88 -0.19 10.97 11.61
CA ASN A 88 -0.34 12.29 12.21
C ASN A 88 -1.16 13.26 11.34
N GLU A 89 -0.96 13.24 10.01
CA GLU A 89 -1.58 14.21 9.09
C GLU A 89 -2.98 13.78 8.63
N TYR A 90 -3.23 12.48 8.44
CA TYR A 90 -4.47 11.98 7.83
C TYR A 90 -5.29 11.05 8.74
N GLY A 91 -4.85 10.81 9.97
CA GLY A 91 -5.57 9.96 10.93
C GLY A 91 -5.62 8.48 10.54
N VAL A 92 -4.65 8.02 9.75
CA VAL A 92 -4.54 6.61 9.34
C VAL A 92 -3.98 5.81 10.52
N THR A 93 -4.86 5.20 11.32
CA THR A 93 -4.47 4.40 12.49
C THR A 93 -4.23 2.93 12.15
N SER A 94 -3.04 2.43 12.47
CA SER A 94 -2.74 1.00 12.52
C SER A 94 -3.06 0.48 13.92
N TYR A 95 -3.91 -0.53 14.03
CA TYR A 95 -4.07 -1.27 15.28
C TYR A 95 -2.85 -2.19 15.43
N GLN A 96 -2.10 -2.02 16.51
CA GLN A 96 -0.88 -2.78 16.81
C GLN A 96 -1.17 -4.29 16.77
#